data_AF-S2QXF1-F1
#
_entry.id   AF-S2QXF1-F1
#
_cell.length_a   1.000
_cell.length_b   1.000
_cell.length_c   1.000
_cell.angle_alpha   90.00
_cell.angle_beta   90.00
_cell.angle_gamma   90.00
#
_symmetry.space_group_name_H-M   'P 1'
#
loop_
_entity.id
_entity.type
_entity.pdbx_description
1 polymer ?
#
loop_
_entity_poly.entity_id
_entity_poly.type
_entity_poly.pdbx_seq_one_letter_code
_entity_poly.pdbx_strand_id
1 'polypeptide(L)'
;MRVTIDLTSRPPQSYYTGIFFHAYVDGGHQYLFSGGRYDKLLASFQQELLPAVGLAFDIDAVTDQLPNAPDQPLTFVYGLPSQWQAAAAMVATTPNARLCLVDTLAEAQAAATKQHANLIDLSPKEAIL
;
A
#
# COMPACT_ATOMS: atom_id res chain seq x y z
N MET A 1 24.03 -7.59 -3.99
CA MET A 1 23.04 -8.41 -4.71
C MET A 1 23.61 -9.81 -4.88
N ARG A 2 22.92 -10.85 -4.40
CA ARG A 2 23.36 -12.25 -4.45
C ARG A 2 22.50 -12.97 -5.50
N VAL A 3 23.14 -13.70 -6.40
CA VAL A 3 22.48 -14.55 -7.41
C VAL A 3 23.01 -15.96 -7.26
N THR A 4 22.09 -16.93 -7.21
CA THR A 4 22.41 -18.36 -7.12
C THR A 4 21.77 -19.06 -8.31
N ILE A 5 22.49 -19.99 -8.93
CA ILE A 5 21.96 -20.82 -10.01
C ILE A 5 21.53 -22.15 -9.43
N ASP A 6 20.24 -22.46 -9.55
CA ASP A 6 19.67 -23.76 -9.20
C ASP A 6 19.32 -24.53 -10.48
N LEU A 7 20.02 -25.65 -10.69
CA LEU A 7 19.82 -26.52 -11.86
C LEU A 7 18.79 -27.63 -11.61
N THR A 8 18.27 -27.74 -10.39
CA THR A 8 17.33 -28.79 -9.97
C THR A 8 15.87 -28.34 -10.05
N SER A 9 15.64 -27.03 -9.98
CA SER A 9 14.32 -26.43 -10.08
C SER A 9 13.68 -26.63 -11.46
N ARG A 10 12.35 -26.79 -11.48
CA ARG A 10 11.55 -26.82 -12.71
C ARG A 10 10.78 -25.51 -12.86
N PRO A 11 10.47 -25.08 -14.10
CA PRO A 11 9.63 -23.91 -14.31
C PRO A 11 8.26 -24.10 -13.66
N PRO A 12 7.74 -23.10 -12.92
CA PRO A 12 6.45 -23.22 -12.23
C PRO A 12 5.27 -23.27 -13.19
N GLN A 13 5.42 -22.75 -14.42
CA GLN A 13 4.43 -22.83 -15.48
C GLN A 13 5.06 -23.33 -16.79
N SER A 14 4.28 -24.07 -17.57
CA SER A 14 4.71 -24.70 -18.82
C SER A 14 5.00 -23.72 -19.97
N TYR A 15 4.60 -22.45 -19.83
CA TYR A 15 4.81 -21.44 -20.87
C TYR A 15 6.24 -20.87 -20.90
N TYR A 16 7.06 -21.12 -19.87
CA TYR A 16 8.45 -20.67 -19.87
C TYR A 16 9.28 -21.43 -20.90
N THR A 17 10.08 -20.70 -21.68
CA THR A 17 10.89 -21.22 -22.80
C THR A 17 12.39 -21.11 -22.55
N GLY A 18 12.80 -20.48 -21.45
CA GLY A 18 14.21 -20.28 -21.13
C GLY A 18 14.41 -20.14 -19.62
N ILE A 19 15.19 -19.13 -19.23
CA ILE A 19 15.44 -18.85 -17.81
C ILE A 19 14.12 -18.56 -17.08
N PHE A 20 14.03 -19.04 -15.86
CA PHE A 20 13.06 -18.58 -14.87
C PHE A 20 13.82 -18.29 -13.56
N PHE A 21 13.26 -17.45 -12.72
CA PHE A 21 13.89 -17.02 -11.48
C PHE A 21 12.85 -16.73 -10.41
N HIS A 22 13.30 -16.83 -9.16
CA HIS A 22 12.58 -16.45 -7.96
C HIS A 22 13.45 -15.49 -7.17
N ALA A 23 12.83 -14.51 -6.51
CA ALA A 23 13.52 -13.62 -5.58
C ALA A 23 13.04 -13.88 -4.17
N TYR A 24 13.97 -14.10 -3.25
CA TYR A 24 13.71 -14.40 -1.85
C TYR A 24 14.18 -13.27 -0.96
N VAL A 25 13.52 -13.09 0.18
CA VAL A 25 14.04 -12.33 1.31
C VAL A 25 15.08 -13.17 2.05
N ASP A 26 16.07 -12.51 2.67
CA ASP A 26 17.09 -13.22 3.44
C ASP A 26 16.45 -14.00 4.60
N GLY A 27 16.83 -15.28 4.75
CA GLY A 27 16.21 -16.19 5.72
C GLY A 27 14.76 -16.61 5.40
N GLY A 28 14.15 -16.11 4.32
CA GLY A 28 12.79 -16.46 3.93
C GLY A 28 12.70 -17.78 3.15
N HIS A 29 11.57 -18.48 3.32
CA HIS A 29 11.26 -19.71 2.58
C HIS A 29 10.30 -19.48 1.39
N GLN A 30 9.72 -18.28 1.31
CA GLN A 30 8.78 -17.88 0.25
C GLN A 30 9.44 -16.82 -0.64
N TYR A 31 9.16 -16.87 -1.94
CA TYR A 31 9.64 -15.87 -2.88
C TYR A 31 8.70 -14.65 -2.89
N LEU A 32 9.24 -13.45 -3.06
CA LEU A 32 8.49 -12.20 -3.18
C LEU A 32 8.00 -11.97 -4.61
N PHE A 33 8.77 -12.44 -5.59
CA PHE A 33 8.39 -12.39 -6.99
C PHE A 33 9.04 -13.53 -7.77
N SER A 34 8.41 -13.86 -8.89
CA SER A 34 8.91 -14.86 -9.83
C SER A 34 8.74 -14.36 -11.26
N GLY A 35 9.58 -14.85 -12.16
CA GLY A 35 9.54 -14.44 -13.56
C GLY A 35 10.41 -15.31 -14.45
N GLY A 36 10.46 -14.97 -15.73
CA GLY A 36 11.23 -15.73 -16.71
C GLY A 36 10.91 -15.37 -18.14
N ARG A 37 11.55 -16.08 -19.07
CA ARG A 37 11.39 -15.92 -20.51
C ARG A 37 10.31 -16.88 -21.05
N TYR A 38 9.39 -16.36 -21.87
CA TYR A 38 8.20 -17.08 -22.35
C TYR A 38 7.84 -16.78 -23.81
N ASP A 39 8.76 -17.09 -24.72
CA ASP A 39 8.67 -16.71 -26.14
C ASP A 39 7.49 -17.34 -26.92
N LYS A 40 6.85 -18.35 -26.33
CA LYS A 40 5.73 -19.10 -26.93
C LYS A 40 4.36 -18.70 -26.37
N LEU A 41 4.30 -17.80 -25.37
CA LEU A 41 3.05 -17.50 -24.66
C LEU A 41 1.94 -16.97 -25.60
N LEU A 42 2.30 -16.13 -26.56
CA LEU A 42 1.36 -15.52 -27.50
C LEU A 42 1.03 -16.42 -28.70
N ALA A 43 1.79 -17.51 -28.91
CA ALA A 43 1.59 -18.42 -30.03
C ALA A 43 0.20 -19.09 -29.99
N SER A 44 -0.31 -19.33 -28.78
CA SER A 44 -1.67 -19.87 -28.56
C SER A 44 -2.78 -18.91 -29.01
N PHE A 45 -2.48 -17.61 -29.19
CA PHE A 45 -3.46 -16.58 -29.52
C PHE A 45 -3.29 -16.00 -30.93
N GLN A 46 -2.06 -15.83 -31.41
CA GLN A 46 -1.76 -15.09 -32.65
C GLN A 46 -0.96 -15.92 -33.68
N GLN A 47 -0.72 -17.21 -33.44
CA GLN A 47 0.12 -18.09 -34.29
C GLN A 47 1.55 -17.57 -34.51
N GLU A 48 1.99 -16.58 -33.73
CA GLU A 48 3.30 -15.94 -33.85
C GLU A 48 4.15 -16.22 -32.60
N LEU A 49 5.43 -16.52 -32.81
CA LEU A 49 6.43 -16.60 -31.74
C LEU A 49 6.99 -15.21 -31.50
N LEU A 50 6.79 -14.69 -30.29
CA LEU A 50 7.25 -13.36 -29.91
C LEU A 50 8.14 -13.48 -28.67
N PRO A 51 9.43 -13.11 -28.77
CA PRO A 51 10.34 -13.13 -27.64
C PRO A 51 9.80 -12.29 -26.48
N ALA A 52 9.68 -12.87 -25.29
CA ALA A 52 9.04 -12.20 -24.17
C ALA A 52 9.66 -12.58 -22.82
N VAL A 53 9.70 -11.60 -21.91
CA VAL A 53 10.18 -11.76 -20.53
C VAL A 53 9.32 -10.91 -19.61
N GLY A 54 9.12 -11.37 -18.39
CA GLY A 54 8.37 -10.64 -17.38
C GLY A 54 8.45 -11.32 -16.03
N LEU A 55 7.79 -10.70 -15.06
CA LEU A 55 7.73 -11.13 -13.68
C LEU A 55 6.42 -10.67 -13.05
N ALA A 56 6.04 -11.32 -11.95
CA ALA A 56 4.92 -10.93 -11.12
C ALA A 56 5.37 -10.87 -9.65
N PHE A 57 4.87 -9.86 -8.95
CA PHE A 57 5.02 -9.73 -7.50
C PHE A 57 3.87 -10.41 -6.80
N ASP A 58 4.18 -11.15 -5.74
CA ASP A 58 3.21 -11.53 -4.73
C ASP A 58 3.08 -10.33 -3.77
N ILE A 59 1.97 -9.59 -3.91
CA ILE A 59 1.77 -8.36 -3.14
C ILE A 59 1.64 -8.67 -1.66
N ASP A 60 0.96 -9.76 -1.29
CA ASP A 60 0.77 -10.15 0.10
C ASP A 60 2.14 -10.48 0.72
N ALA A 61 2.94 -11.32 0.04
CA ALA A 61 4.28 -11.67 0.51
C ALA A 61 5.21 -10.45 0.64
N VAL A 62 5.09 -9.47 -0.28
CA VAL A 62 5.84 -8.21 -0.20
C VAL A 62 5.37 -7.35 0.97
N THR A 63 4.06 -7.22 1.17
CA THR A 63 3.51 -6.41 2.27
C THR A 63 3.82 -7.01 3.64
N ASP A 64 3.90 -8.33 3.74
CA ASP A 64 4.30 -9.02 4.98
C ASP A 64 5.76 -8.74 5.38
N GLN A 65 6.61 -8.28 4.44
CA GLN A 65 7.98 -7.85 4.75
C GLN A 65 8.07 -6.39 5.19
N LEU A 66 6.99 -5.61 5.04
CA LEU A 66 7.01 -4.22 5.46
C LEU A 66 6.92 -4.14 6.98
N PRO A 67 7.70 -3.24 7.61
CA PRO A 67 7.50 -2.99 9.03
C PRO A 67 6.08 -2.47 9.26
N ASN A 68 5.49 -2.86 10.39
CA ASN A 68 4.26 -2.22 10.85
C ASN A 68 4.49 -0.71 10.89
N ALA A 69 3.52 0.05 10.38
CA ALA A 69 3.54 1.49 10.54
C ALA A 69 3.67 1.80 12.05
N PRO A 70 4.48 2.81 12.44
CA PRO A 70 4.58 3.19 13.83
C PRO A 70 3.19 3.46 14.38
N ASP A 71 2.93 2.98 15.60
CA ASP A 71 1.68 3.20 16.32
C ASP A 71 1.57 4.68 16.69
N GLN A 72 1.17 5.49 15.72
CA GLN A 72 0.87 6.91 15.88
C GLN A 72 -0.64 7.03 16.00
N PRO A 73 -1.17 7.67 17.05
CA PRO A 73 -2.60 7.85 17.18
C PRO A 73 -3.12 8.67 15.98
N LEU A 74 -4.17 8.15 15.33
CA LEU A 74 -4.87 8.88 14.28
C LEU A 74 -5.31 10.24 14.82
N THR A 75 -5.14 11.31 14.06
CA THR A 75 -5.60 12.65 14.44
C THR A 75 -6.68 13.13 13.47
N PHE A 76 -7.85 13.45 14.00
CA PHE A 76 -8.89 14.12 13.24
C PHE A 76 -8.73 15.63 13.32
N VAL A 77 -8.85 16.30 12.17
CA VAL A 77 -8.92 17.75 12.08
C VAL A 77 -10.34 18.13 11.67
N TYR A 78 -11.07 18.75 12.60
CA TYR A 78 -12.42 19.25 12.40
C TYR A 78 -12.40 20.77 12.19
N GLY A 79 -13.23 21.23 11.27
CA GLY A 79 -13.49 22.64 11.04
C GLY A 79 -14.80 22.80 10.28
N LEU A 80 -15.46 23.93 10.47
CA LEU A 80 -16.67 24.26 9.72
C LEU A 80 -16.35 24.42 8.23
N PRO A 81 -17.36 24.40 7.33
CA PRO A 81 -17.13 24.58 5.88
C PRO A 81 -16.30 25.83 5.52
N SER A 82 -16.45 26.92 6.28
CA SER A 82 -15.64 28.14 6.14
C SER A 82 -14.15 27.98 6.45
N GLN A 83 -13.76 26.87 7.09
CA GLN A 83 -12.42 26.61 7.60
C GLN A 83 -11.77 25.37 6.97
N TRP A 84 -12.41 24.72 6.01
CA TRP A 84 -11.86 23.51 5.39
C TRP A 84 -10.48 23.72 4.76
N GLN A 85 -10.20 24.91 4.24
CA GLN A 85 -8.86 25.22 3.73
C GLN A 85 -7.79 25.22 4.82
N ALA A 86 -8.11 25.78 6.00
CA ALA A 86 -7.22 25.74 7.16
C ALA A 86 -7.09 24.32 7.72
N ALA A 87 -8.19 23.56 7.76
CA ALA A 87 -8.20 22.16 8.17
C ALA A 87 -7.33 21.30 7.24
N ALA A 88 -7.43 21.48 5.93
CA ALA A 88 -6.61 20.77 4.95
C ALA A 88 -5.12 21.11 5.09
N ALA A 89 -4.79 22.39 5.32
CA ALA A 89 -3.41 22.81 5.59
C ALA A 89 -2.84 22.19 6.88
N MET A 90 -3.67 22.06 7.92
CA MET A 90 -3.28 21.39 9.17
C MET A 90 -3.06 19.89 8.94
N VAL A 91 -3.93 19.21 8.19
CA VAL A 91 -3.75 17.79 7.83
C VAL A 91 -2.46 17.57 7.04
N ALA A 92 -2.11 18.45 6.12
CA ALA A 92 -0.88 18.34 5.32
C ALA A 92 0.41 18.44 6.16
N THR A 93 0.34 19.04 7.35
CA THR A 93 1.50 19.27 8.24
C THR A 93 1.49 18.41 9.50
N THR A 94 0.39 17.68 9.76
CA THR A 94 0.23 16.86 10.96
C THR A 94 0.43 15.38 10.61
N PRO A 95 1.37 14.66 11.27
CA PRO A 95 1.56 13.23 11.08
C PRO A 95 0.29 12.43 11.40
N ASN A 96 -0.03 11.44 10.57
CA ASN A 96 -1.20 10.57 10.70
C ASN A 96 -2.53 11.33 10.94
N ALA A 97 -2.72 12.48 10.29
CA ALA A 97 -3.93 13.27 10.39
C ALA A 97 -4.89 13.06 9.20
N ARG A 98 -6.20 13.23 9.47
CA ARG A 98 -7.28 13.15 8.47
C ARG A 98 -8.33 14.22 8.72
N LEU A 99 -8.96 14.70 7.66
CA LEU A 99 -10.10 15.62 7.77
C LEU A 99 -11.31 14.89 8.39
N CYS A 100 -11.96 15.55 9.34
CA CYS A 100 -13.23 15.12 9.91
C CYS A 100 -14.36 15.96 9.32
N LEU A 101 -14.99 15.44 8.27
CA LEU A 101 -16.02 16.14 7.49
C LEU A 101 -17.41 15.84 8.05
N VAL A 102 -17.66 16.28 9.28
CA VAL A 102 -18.98 16.22 9.92
C VAL A 102 -19.53 17.63 10.11
N ASP A 103 -20.83 17.75 10.36
CA ASP A 103 -21.47 19.06 10.47
C ASP A 103 -21.29 19.68 11.86
N THR A 104 -21.15 18.85 12.90
CA THR A 104 -21.07 19.31 14.29
C THR A 104 -19.82 18.85 15.05
N LEU A 105 -19.38 19.65 16.02
CA LEU A 105 -18.28 19.28 16.91
C LEU A 105 -18.58 18.00 17.71
N ALA A 106 -19.84 17.81 18.10
CA ALA A 106 -20.28 16.63 18.84
C ALA A 106 -20.09 15.34 18.02
N GLU A 107 -20.41 15.37 16.72
CA GLU A 107 -20.15 14.26 15.80
C GLU A 107 -18.65 14.02 15.61
N ALA A 108 -17.84 15.08 15.59
CA ALA A 108 -16.39 14.97 15.43
C ALA A 108 -15.76 14.31 16.67
N GLN A 109 -16.21 14.70 17.87
CA GLN A 109 -15.81 14.08 19.14
C GLN A 109 -16.23 12.62 19.22
N ALA A 110 -17.45 12.29 18.78
CA ALA A 110 -17.92 10.91 18.72
C ALA A 110 -17.09 10.05 17.76
N ALA A 111 -16.76 10.58 16.57
CA ALA A 111 -15.91 9.91 15.59
C ALA A 111 -14.48 9.68 16.12
N ALA A 112 -13.90 10.70 16.78
CA ALA A 112 -12.59 10.59 17.42
C ALA A 112 -12.58 9.53 18.52
N THR A 113 -13.58 9.54 19.40
CA THR A 113 -13.72 8.55 20.49
C THR A 113 -13.85 7.13 19.94
N LYS A 114 -14.69 6.92 18.92
CA LYS A 114 -14.92 5.61 18.29
C LYS A 114 -13.65 5.02 17.68
N GLN A 115 -12.76 5.85 17.16
CA GLN A 115 -11.52 5.42 16.51
C GLN A 115 -10.28 5.56 17.39
N HIS A 116 -10.45 5.88 18.69
CA HIS A 116 -9.35 6.16 19.61
C HIS A 116 -8.36 7.20 19.04
N ALA A 117 -8.89 8.21 18.36
CA ALA A 117 -8.14 9.24 17.65
C ALA A 117 -8.09 10.55 18.46
N ASN A 118 -7.04 11.34 18.24
CA ASN A 118 -6.97 12.72 18.70
C ASN A 118 -7.94 13.60 17.89
N LEU A 119 -8.34 14.75 18.43
CA LEU A 119 -9.16 15.74 17.73
C LEU A 119 -8.52 17.12 17.83
N ILE A 120 -8.26 17.72 16.67
CA ILE A 120 -7.92 19.13 16.51
C ILE A 120 -9.20 19.83 16.04
N ASP A 121 -9.71 20.74 16.86
CA ASP A 121 -10.89 21.54 16.57
C ASP A 121 -10.47 22.95 16.12
N LEU A 122 -10.82 23.30 14.89
CA LEU A 122 -10.60 24.62 14.30
C LEU A 122 -11.86 25.50 14.34
N SER A 123 -13.01 24.95 14.74
CA SER A 123 -14.28 25.68 14.82
C SER A 123 -14.17 26.89 15.77
N PRO A 124 -14.91 27.98 15.49
CA PRO A 124 -14.90 29.14 16.38
C PRO A 124 -15.36 28.71 17.77
N LYS A 125 -14.55 28.96 18.79
CA LYS A 125 -15.03 28.86 20.17
C LYS A 125 -16.11 29.92 20.33
N GLU A 126 -17.36 29.51 20.50
CA GLU A 126 -18.43 30.44 20.85
C GLU A 126 -17.97 31.28 22.04
N ALA A 127 -17.87 32.59 21.83
CA ALA A 127 -17.66 33.52 22.91
C ALA A 127 -18.89 33.43 23.80
N ILE A 128 -18.74 32.84 24.98
CA ILE A 128 -19.74 32.89 26.04
C ILE A 128 -19.96 34.38 26.34
N LEU A 129 -21.11 34.92 25.91
CA LEU A 129 -21.68 36.18 26.38
C LEU A 129 -22.63 35.89 27.54
#